data_AF-A0A9E1TTU5-F1
#
_entry.id   AF-A0A9E1TTU5-F1
#
_cell.length_a   1.000
_cell.length_b   1.000
_cell.length_c   1.000
_cell.angle_alpha   90.00
_cell.angle_beta   90.00
_cell.angle_gamma   90.00
#
_symmetry.space_group_name_H-M   'P 1'
#
loop_
_entity.id
_entity.type
_entity.pdbx_description
1 polymer ?
#
loop_
_entity_poly.entity_id
_entity_poly.type
_entity_poly.pdbx_seq_one_letter_code
_entity_poly.pdbx_strand_id
1 'polypeptide(L)'
;SAEVSSFGGAFSYAPGLTVAMTIFLFSLAGIPPLGGWFAKFEVFRVLATAGEPWGYVLAAVGAVNSVIALYYYASLARRMWADDVPDGDHSPVLVTPSLVTALTLCGAVTLAFGVAPQLVARFTDVSLLALGG
;
A
#
# COMPACT_ATOMS: atom_id res chain seq x y z
N SER A 1 13.44 -4.17 -18.29
CA SER A 1 12.22 -5.02 -18.24
C SER A 1 11.52 -4.80 -16.89
N ALA A 2 10.20 -5.00 -16.80
CA ALA A 2 9.43 -4.84 -15.55
C ALA A 2 9.28 -6.18 -14.79
N GLU A 3 10.36 -6.95 -14.74
CA GLU A 3 10.37 -8.24 -14.05
C GLU A 3 10.71 -8.03 -12.57
N VAL A 4 10.20 -8.90 -11.70
CA VAL A 4 10.50 -8.82 -10.26
C VAL A 4 12.02 -8.93 -9.99
N SER A 5 12.74 -9.65 -10.84
CA SER A 5 14.20 -9.77 -10.84
C SER A 5 14.92 -8.45 -11.12
N SER A 6 14.35 -7.54 -11.92
CA SER A 6 15.01 -6.28 -12.27
C SER A 6 15.04 -5.25 -11.13
N PHE A 7 14.26 -5.49 -10.08
CA PHE A 7 14.21 -4.63 -8.89
C PHE A 7 15.31 -4.92 -7.87
N GLY A 8 16.17 -5.92 -8.09
CA GLY A 8 17.27 -6.26 -7.17
C GLY A 8 18.20 -5.06 -6.93
N GLY A 9 18.58 -4.84 -5.67
CA GLY A 9 19.56 -3.82 -5.30
C GLY A 9 19.17 -2.37 -5.64
N ALA A 10 17.89 -2.10 -5.95
CA ALA A 10 17.39 -0.80 -6.37
C ALA A 10 17.74 0.35 -5.41
N PHE A 11 17.89 0.04 -4.12
CA PHE A 11 18.31 1.02 -3.12
C PHE A 11 19.69 1.64 -3.43
N SER A 12 20.59 0.90 -4.09
CA SER A 12 21.95 1.35 -4.39
C SER A 12 22.04 2.42 -5.49
N TYR A 13 21.12 2.41 -6.47
CA TYR A 13 21.14 3.31 -7.63
C TYR A 13 19.93 4.26 -7.70
N ALA A 14 18.84 3.95 -7.00
CA ALA A 14 17.62 4.78 -6.96
C ALA A 14 16.96 4.81 -5.56
N PRO A 15 17.67 5.20 -4.49
CA PRO A 15 17.20 5.08 -3.10
C PRO A 15 15.86 5.76 -2.84
N GLY A 16 15.64 6.97 -3.39
CA GLY A 16 14.39 7.70 -3.19
C GLY A 16 13.16 6.99 -3.81
N LEU A 17 13.33 6.39 -4.99
CA LEU A 17 12.27 5.62 -5.64
C LEU A 17 12.00 4.31 -4.90
N THR A 18 13.05 3.64 -4.42
CA THR A 18 12.93 2.43 -3.61
C THR A 18 12.16 2.67 -2.32
N VAL A 19 12.42 3.78 -1.62
CA VAL A 19 11.67 4.17 -0.43
C VAL A 19 10.21 4.46 -0.75
N ALA A 20 9.93 5.25 -1.80
CA ALA A 20 8.56 5.57 -2.20
C ALA A 20 7.77 4.30 -2.58
N MET A 21 8.37 3.40 -3.37
CA MET A 21 7.77 2.12 -3.73
C MET A 21 7.48 1.26 -2.51
N THR A 22 8.43 1.19 -1.56
CA THR A 22 8.27 0.43 -0.32
C THR A 22 7.10 0.94 0.52
N ILE A 23 6.94 2.26 0.64
CA ILE A 23 5.80 2.88 1.34
C ILE A 23 4.47 2.48 0.69
N PHE A 24 4.39 2.54 -0.64
CA PHE A 24 3.16 2.15 -1.35
C PHE A 24 2.86 0.65 -1.25
N LEU A 25 3.86 -0.21 -1.36
CA LEU A 25 3.71 -1.66 -1.19
C LEU A 25 3.22 -2.02 0.21
N PHE A 26 3.76 -1.39 1.25
CA PHE A 26 3.30 -1.61 2.62
C PHE A 26 1.91 -1.03 2.86
N SER A 27 1.55 0.07 2.19
CA SER A 27 0.20 0.62 2.28
C SER A 27 -0.81 -0.35 1.66
N LEU A 28 -0.47 -0.94 0.51
CA LEU A 28 -1.29 -1.97 -0.15
C LEU A 28 -1.37 -3.27 0.67
N ALA A 29 -0.28 -3.65 1.34
CA ALA A 29 -0.26 -4.77 2.27
C ALA A 29 -1.25 -4.54 3.43
N GLY A 30 -1.36 -3.28 3.87
CA GLY A 30 -2.19 -2.89 5.01
C GLY A 30 -1.43 -3.04 6.32
N ILE A 31 -0.26 -2.39 6.44
CA ILE A 31 0.46 -2.31 7.71
C ILE A 31 -0.18 -1.18 8.59
N PRO A 32 -0.48 -1.40 9.88
CA PRO A 32 -1.33 -0.54 10.73
C PRO A 32 -1.11 0.99 10.75
N PRO A 33 0.08 1.56 10.51
CA PRO A 33 0.24 3.01 10.30
C PRO A 33 -0.18 3.56 8.92
N LEU A 34 -0.56 2.73 7.95
CA LEU A 34 -0.78 3.13 6.55
C LEU A 34 -2.27 3.13 6.16
N GLY A 35 -2.67 4.05 5.28
CA GLY A 35 -4.08 4.25 4.91
C GLY A 35 -4.79 3.00 4.39
N GLY A 36 -4.08 2.10 3.70
CA GLY A 36 -4.66 0.85 3.21
C GLY A 36 -5.03 -0.16 4.30
N TRP A 37 -4.48 -0.05 5.52
CA TRP A 37 -4.91 -0.87 6.66
C TRP A 37 -6.28 -0.45 7.17
N PHE A 38 -6.52 0.86 7.33
CA PHE A 38 -7.80 1.38 7.81
C PHE A 38 -8.96 0.99 6.90
N ALA A 39 -8.77 1.06 5.57
CA ALA A 39 -9.77 0.62 4.61
C ALA A 39 -10.16 -0.86 4.80
N LYS A 40 -9.17 -1.74 4.99
CA LYS A 40 -9.43 -3.17 5.24
C LYS A 40 -10.09 -3.41 6.60
N PHE A 41 -9.66 -2.70 7.63
CA PHE A 41 -10.22 -2.80 8.97
C PHE A 41 -11.69 -2.40 9.01
N GLU A 42 -12.08 -1.32 8.34
CA GLU A 42 -13.49 -0.90 8.22
C GLU A 42 -14.34 -1.96 7.52
N VAL A 43 -13.84 -2.55 6.43
CA VAL A 43 -14.54 -3.66 5.73
C VAL A 43 -14.72 -4.85 6.66
N PHE A 44 -13.69 -5.25 7.41
CA PHE A 44 -13.80 -6.35 8.38
C PHE A 44 -14.75 -6.01 9.53
N ARG A 45 -14.77 -4.76 9.99
CA ARG A 45 -15.71 -4.30 11.02
C ARG A 45 -17.14 -4.45 10.53
N VAL A 46 -17.46 -3.95 9.33
CA VAL A 46 -18.80 -4.04 8.73
C VAL A 46 -19.21 -5.50 8.55
N LEU A 47 -18.32 -6.36 8.04
CA LEU A 47 -18.59 -7.79 7.86
C LEU A 47 -18.83 -8.52 9.18
N ALA A 48 -18.13 -8.14 10.26
CA ALA A 48 -18.30 -8.72 11.58
C ALA A 48 -19.57 -8.23 12.29
N THR A 49 -19.97 -6.97 12.08
CA THR A 49 -21.17 -6.38 12.72
C THR A 49 -22.46 -6.65 11.95
N ALA A 50 -22.38 -7.14 10.71
CA ALA A 50 -23.55 -7.43 9.88
C ALA A 50 -24.46 -8.54 10.44
N GLY A 51 -23.98 -9.35 11.38
CA GLY A 51 -24.77 -10.43 12.01
C GLY A 51 -25.02 -11.66 11.11
N GLU A 52 -24.59 -11.61 9.85
CA GLU A 52 -24.77 -12.68 8.87
C GLU A 52 -23.62 -13.71 8.93
N PRO A 53 -23.91 -15.03 8.93
CA PRO A 53 -22.90 -16.08 8.90
C PRO A 53 -21.89 -15.92 7.74
N TRP A 54 -22.38 -15.43 6.60
CA TRP A 54 -21.57 -15.19 5.41
C TRP A 54 -20.55 -14.05 5.58
N GLY A 55 -20.87 -13.06 6.42
CA GLY A 55 -19.98 -11.94 6.75
C GLY A 55 -18.68 -12.42 7.40
N TYR A 56 -18.78 -13.35 8.35
CA TYR A 56 -17.61 -13.94 9.00
C TYR A 56 -16.72 -14.74 8.03
N VAL A 57 -17.32 -15.47 7.10
CA VAL A 57 -16.57 -16.22 6.07
C VAL A 57 -15.81 -15.27 5.15
N LEU A 58 -16.46 -14.20 4.68
CA LEU A 58 -15.82 -13.18 3.84
C LEU A 58 -14.70 -12.45 4.59
N ALA A 59 -14.89 -12.15 5.88
CA ALA A 59 -13.85 -11.54 6.71
C ALA A 59 -12.63 -12.47 6.84
N ALA A 60 -12.86 -13.77 7.06
CA ALA A 60 -11.77 -14.76 7.13
C ALA A 60 -11.00 -14.87 5.81
N VAL A 61 -11.70 -14.98 4.68
CA VAL A 61 -11.08 -15.04 3.34
C VAL A 61 -10.28 -13.75 3.06
N GLY A 62 -10.84 -12.59 3.37
CA GLY A 62 -10.15 -11.31 3.20
C GLY A 62 -8.92 -11.15 4.09
N ALA A 63 -8.97 -11.67 5.32
CA ALA A 63 -7.82 -11.70 6.24
C ALA A 63 -6.70 -12.59 5.70
N VAL A 64 -7.03 -13.81 5.25
CA VAL A 64 -6.05 -14.73 4.64
C VAL A 64 -5.42 -14.11 3.40
N ASN A 65 -6.23 -13.54 2.50
CA ASN A 65 -5.74 -12.85 1.31
C ASN A 65 -4.79 -11.69 1.66
N SER A 66 -5.07 -10.96 2.74
CA SER A 66 -4.20 -9.87 3.21
C SER A 66 -2.84 -10.38 3.72
N VAL A 67 -2.81 -11.52 4.41
CA VAL A 67 -1.56 -12.17 4.84
C VAL A 67 -0.74 -12.63 3.64
N ILE A 68 -1.38 -13.24 2.64
CA ILE A 68 -0.72 -13.66 1.40
C ILE A 68 -0.12 -12.44 0.67
N ALA A 69 -0.91 -11.38 0.51
CA ALA A 69 -0.46 -10.13 -0.11
C ALA A 69 0.73 -9.52 0.64
N LEU A 70 0.68 -9.49 1.98
CA LEU A 70 1.79 -9.02 2.81
C LEU A 70 3.08 -9.79 2.52
N TYR A 71 3.01 -11.12 2.42
CA TYR A 71 4.19 -11.93 2.08
C TYR A 71 4.78 -11.55 0.72
N TYR A 72 3.94 -11.40 -0.32
CA TYR A 72 4.41 -11.05 -1.66
C TYR A 72 5.03 -9.65 -1.69
N TYR A 73 4.39 -8.66 -1.07
CA TYR A 73 4.86 -7.27 -1.07
C TYR A 73 6.11 -7.07 -0.22
N ALA A 74 6.19 -7.72 0.95
CA ALA A 74 7.39 -7.70 1.79
C ALA A 74 8.56 -8.43 1.12
N SER A 75 8.30 -9.51 0.39
CA SER A 75 9.35 -10.21 -0.37
C SER A 75 9.91 -9.34 -1.48
N LEU A 76 9.05 -8.62 -2.23
CA LEU A 76 9.50 -7.66 -3.25
C LEU A 76 10.31 -6.51 -2.63
N ALA A 77 9.81 -5.93 -1.54
CA ALA A 77 10.53 -4.89 -0.80
C ALA A 77 11.89 -5.40 -0.35
N ARG A 78 11.98 -6.61 0.22
CA ARG A 78 13.26 -7.19 0.63
C ARG A 78 14.26 -7.28 -0.53
N ARG A 79 13.83 -7.74 -1.71
CA ARG A 79 14.71 -7.82 -2.90
C ARG A 79 15.27 -6.46 -3.31
N MET A 80 14.44 -5.42 -3.28
CA MET A 80 14.87 -4.06 -3.62
C MET A 80 15.97 -3.51 -2.71
N TRP A 81 16.00 -3.95 -1.44
CA TRP A 81 16.92 -3.45 -0.43
C TRP A 81 18.13 -4.36 -0.20
N ALA A 82 17.99 -5.67 -0.41
CA ALA A 82 18.97 -6.68 0.03
C ALA A 82 19.58 -7.52 -1.10
N ASP A 83 18.95 -7.62 -2.27
CA ASP A 83 19.52 -8.38 -3.38
C ASP A 83 20.59 -7.55 -4.10
N ASP A 84 21.47 -8.23 -4.85
CA ASP A 84 22.44 -7.57 -5.72
C ASP A 84 21.76 -6.90 -6.93
N VAL A 85 22.44 -5.91 -7.50
CA VAL A 85 21.97 -5.20 -8.69
C VAL A 85 22.06 -6.12 -9.91
N PRO A 86 20.95 -6.36 -10.63
CA PRO A 86 20.94 -7.12 -11.87
C PRO A 86 21.93 -6.52 -12.87
N ASP A 87 22.77 -7.37 -13.47
CA ASP A 87 23.76 -7.00 -14.48
C ASP A 87 24.83 -5.98 -14.01
N GLY A 88 24.88 -5.65 -12.71
CA GLY A 88 25.84 -4.69 -12.14
C GLY A 88 25.66 -3.24 -12.62
N ASP A 89 24.51 -2.90 -13.21
CA ASP A 89 24.25 -1.56 -13.71
C ASP A 89 23.77 -0.63 -12.59
N HIS A 90 24.68 0.21 -12.11
CA HIS A 90 24.39 1.23 -11.10
C HIS A 90 24.06 2.60 -11.71
N SER A 91 23.71 2.67 -12.99
CA SER A 91 23.37 3.93 -13.63
C SER A 91 22.20 4.61 -12.90
N PRO A 92 22.31 5.92 -12.60
CA PRO A 92 21.28 6.62 -11.87
C PRO A 92 20.00 6.70 -12.70
N VAL A 93 18.87 6.37 -12.07
CA VAL A 93 17.56 6.49 -12.72
C VAL A 93 17.21 7.97 -12.84
N LEU A 94 17.14 8.47 -14.07
CA LEU A 94 16.73 9.84 -14.35
C LEU A 94 15.25 10.02 -14.04
N VAL A 95 14.96 10.83 -13.02
CA VAL A 95 13.60 11.18 -12.61
C VAL A 95 13.26 12.60 -13.02
N THR A 96 12.09 12.78 -13.63
CA THR A 96 11.57 14.12 -13.91
C THR A 96 11.06 14.77 -12.61
N PRO A 97 11.21 16.09 -12.45
CA PRO A 97 10.69 16.80 -11.27
C PRO A 97 9.19 16.59 -11.06
N SER A 98 8.41 16.48 -12.15
CA SER A 98 6.98 16.18 -12.09
C SER A 98 6.67 14.82 -11.45
N LEU A 99 7.48 13.79 -11.73
CA LEU A 99 7.33 12.47 -11.13
C LEU A 99 7.61 12.53 -9.62
N VAL A 100 8.66 13.25 -9.21
CA VAL A 100 8.99 13.43 -7.78
C VAL A 100 7.85 14.15 -7.06
N THR A 101 7.30 15.22 -7.64
CA THR A 101 6.15 15.92 -7.04
C THR A 101 4.91 15.03 -6.95
N ALA A 102 4.65 14.20 -7.96
CA ALA A 102 3.54 13.26 -7.93
C ALA A 102 3.72 12.19 -6.84
N LEU A 103 4.90 11.58 -6.75
CA LEU A 103 5.22 10.56 -5.75
C LEU A 103 5.16 11.10 -4.32
N THR A 104 5.71 12.29 -4.09
CA THR A 104 5.67 12.94 -2.77
C THR A 104 4.25 13.31 -2.38
N LEU A 105 3.45 13.87 -3.29
CA LEU A 105 2.04 14.17 -3.04
C LEU A 105 1.25 12.90 -2.72
N CYS A 106 1.33 11.86 -3.56
CA CYS A 106 0.64 10.60 -3.35
C CYS A 106 1.07 9.91 -2.06
N GLY A 107 2.37 9.91 -1.75
CA GLY A 107 2.93 9.37 -0.51
C GLY A 107 2.41 10.12 0.71
N ALA A 108 2.42 11.45 0.66
CA ALA A 108 1.91 12.29 1.73
C ALA A 108 0.41 12.05 2.00
N VAL A 109 -0.41 11.95 0.94
CA VAL A 109 -1.85 11.63 1.07
C VAL A 109 -2.05 10.22 1.66
N THR A 110 -1.28 9.24 1.19
CA THR A 110 -1.34 7.85 1.68
C THR A 110 -1.03 7.75 3.17
N LEU A 111 -0.01 8.49 3.63
CA LEU A 111 0.37 8.56 5.04
C LEU A 111 -0.65 9.37 5.85
N ALA A 112 -1.12 10.51 5.33
CA ALA A 112 -2.11 11.35 6.00
C ALA A 112 -3.43 10.58 6.24
N PHE A 113 -3.89 9.80 5.27
CA PHE A 113 -5.08 8.96 5.43
C PHE A 113 -4.86 7.78 6.38
N GLY A 114 -3.63 7.30 6.52
CA GLY A 114 -3.26 6.34 7.57
C GLY A 114 -3.29 6.96 8.97
N VAL A 115 -2.69 8.14 9.15
CA VAL A 115 -2.58 8.75 10.48
C VAL A 115 -3.88 9.42 10.93
N ALA A 116 -4.65 9.98 9.99
CA ALA A 116 -5.89 10.71 10.26
C ALA A 116 -7.09 10.05 9.54
N PRO A 117 -7.54 8.86 9.97
CA PRO A 117 -8.66 8.15 9.36
C PRO A 117 -9.96 8.97 9.39
N GLN A 118 -10.10 9.90 10.34
CA GLN A 118 -11.20 10.86 10.43
C GLN A 118 -11.37 11.75 9.18
N LEU A 119 -10.35 11.94 8.34
CA LEU A 119 -10.52 12.65 7.06
C LEU A 119 -11.31 11.80 6.05
N VAL A 120 -11.05 10.50 6.00
CA VAL A 120 -11.73 9.58 5.08
C VAL A 120 -13.16 9.31 5.55
N ALA A 121 -13.35 9.06 6.85
CA ALA A 121 -14.67 8.76 7.42
C ALA A 121 -15.71 9.86 7.13
N ARG A 122 -15.31 11.14 7.20
CA ARG A 122 -16.22 12.25 6.88
C ARG A 122 -16.72 12.27 5.43
N PHE A 123 -15.91 11.81 4.47
CA PHE A 123 -16.37 11.71 3.07
C PHE A 123 -17.40 10.60 2.90
N THR A 124 -17.24 9.49 3.62
CA THR A 124 -18.21 8.37 3.60
C THR A 124 -19.56 8.81 4.16
N ASP A 125 -19.59 9.54 5.27
CA ASP A 125 -20.83 10.04 5.88
C ASP A 125 -21.58 11.00 4.94
N VAL A 126 -20.86 11.91 4.26
CA VAL A 126 -21.45 12.87 3.32
C VAL A 126 -21.98 12.18 2.06
N SER A 127 -21.26 11.18 1.53
CA SER A 127 -21.71 10.42 0.36
C SER A 127 -22.90 9.51 0.66
N LEU A 128 -22.96 8.88 1.83
CA LEU A 128 -24.11 8.07 2.24
C LEU A 128 -25.37 8.93 2.44
N LEU A 129 -25.22 10.12 3.02
CA LEU A 129 -26.32 11.09 3.14
C LEU A 129 -26.79 11.62 1.77
N ALA A 130 -25.87 11.78 0.81
CA ALA A 130 -26.20 12.24 -0.54
C ALA A 130 -26.86 11.17 -1.42
N LEU A 131 -26.61 9.88 -1.16
CA LEU A 131 -27.19 8.76 -1.91
C LEU A 131 -28.54 8.27 -1.38
N GLY A 132 -29.04 8.85 -0.29
CA GLY A 132 -30.29 8.45 0.36
C GLY A 132 -30.09 7.17 1.17
N GLY A 133 -29.99 7.32 2.49
CA GLY A 133 -29.68 6.24 3.44
C GLY A 133 -30.55 5.00 3.34
#